data_AF-A0A2W4M443-F1
#
_entry.id   AF-A0A2W4M443-F1
#
_cell.length_a   1.000
_cell.length_b   1.000
_cell.length_c   1.000
_cell.angle_alpha   90.00
_cell.angle_beta   90.00
_cell.angle_gamma   90.00
#
_symmetry.space_group_name_H-M   'P 1'
#
loop_
_entity.id
_entity.type
_entity.pdbx_description
1 polymer ?
#
loop_
_entity_poly.entity_id
_entity_poly.type
_entity_poly.pdbx_seq_one_letter_code
_entity_poly.pdbx_strand_id
1 'polypeptide(L)'
;DRIRELSGLCGGFLVTFVEREGRMQGTDLDLARAVVEAAGDARVTIAGGVTTADEIAALDAIGADAQVGMALYSGALGLGEAFAAPLVSDRPDGLWPTVVVDEHGTALGLAWSSARSLTQAIESGQGVYESRKRGLWVKGETSASTQELLRVDADCDPPPPLSSRRRPGGSSPPPAPPPCGGGARCPPRLSRRLADIVASPPEGSNTARLAADPGLLASKLSEEAAELAAASTPEEVAAEAADLVYFALTRAAAAGVGLEDVERVLDRRERRVTRRPMERKDRT
;
A
#
# COMPACT_ATOMS: atom_id res chain seq x y z
N ASP A 1 -6.53 0.11 -37.30
CA ASP A 1 -7.48 -0.94 -37.75
C ASP A 1 -7.52 -2.15 -36.84
N ARG A 2 -6.41 -2.86 -36.62
CA ARG A 2 -6.42 -4.06 -35.77
C ARG A 2 -6.90 -3.84 -34.33
N ILE A 3 -6.59 -2.67 -33.74
CA ILE A 3 -7.08 -2.28 -32.42
C ILE A 3 -8.61 -2.18 -32.39
N ARG A 4 -9.24 -1.57 -33.40
CA ARG A 4 -10.71 -1.46 -33.48
C ARG A 4 -11.39 -2.81 -33.62
N GLU A 5 -10.76 -3.75 -34.32
CA GLU A 5 -11.28 -5.11 -34.48
C GLU A 5 -11.24 -5.90 -33.16
N LEU A 6 -10.26 -5.62 -32.30
CA LEU A 6 -10.00 -6.38 -31.08
C LEU A 6 -10.55 -5.72 -29.81
N SER A 7 -10.96 -4.45 -29.84
CA SER A 7 -11.34 -3.68 -28.64
C SER A 7 -12.49 -4.32 -27.85
N GLY A 8 -13.43 -4.98 -28.53
CA GLY A 8 -14.52 -5.73 -27.87
C GLY A 8 -14.13 -7.07 -27.26
N LEU A 9 -12.87 -7.51 -27.44
CA LEU A 9 -12.38 -8.83 -27.03
C LEU A 9 -11.31 -8.77 -25.94
N CYS A 10 -10.83 -7.58 -25.56
CA CYS A 10 -9.77 -7.40 -24.57
C CYS A 10 -10.07 -6.27 -23.58
N GLY A 11 -9.50 -6.37 -22.37
CA GLY A 11 -9.60 -5.32 -21.35
C GLY A 11 -8.62 -4.15 -21.52
N GLY A 12 -7.67 -4.27 -22.46
CA GLY A 12 -6.68 -3.23 -22.73
C GLY A 12 -5.62 -3.64 -23.76
N PHE A 13 -4.85 -2.66 -24.21
CA PHE A 13 -3.77 -2.80 -25.19
C PHE A 13 -2.45 -2.29 -24.61
N LEU A 14 -1.39 -3.06 -24.80
CA LEU A 14 -0.02 -2.59 -24.65
C LEU A 14 0.56 -2.39 -26.06
N VAL A 15 0.91 -1.15 -26.40
CA VAL A 15 1.44 -0.80 -27.72
C VAL A 15 2.87 -0.30 -27.58
N THR A 16 3.79 -1.00 -28.24
CA THR A 16 5.21 -0.63 -28.26
C THR A 16 5.59 -0.04 -29.61
N PHE A 17 6.13 1.18 -29.60
CA PHE A 17 6.70 1.78 -30.81
C PHE A 17 8.13 1.26 -31.02
N VAL A 18 8.24 0.07 -31.62
CA VAL A 18 9.50 -0.67 -31.81
C VAL A 18 10.58 0.17 -32.52
N GLU A 19 10.18 1.05 -33.44
CA GLU A 19 11.12 1.94 -34.13
C GLU A 19 11.80 2.98 -33.21
N ARG A 20 11.20 3.25 -32.06
CA ARG A 20 11.67 4.23 -31.06
C ARG A 20 12.13 3.56 -29.76
N GLU A 21 11.86 2.28 -29.61
CA GLU A 21 12.20 1.50 -28.41
C GLU A 21 13.71 1.47 -28.19
N GLY A 22 14.14 1.81 -26.97
CA GLY A 22 15.55 1.85 -26.58
C GLY A 22 16.39 2.97 -27.21
N ARG A 23 15.82 3.82 -28.08
CA ARG A 23 16.58 4.85 -28.81
C ARG A 23 16.65 6.21 -28.13
N MET A 24 15.87 6.43 -27.06
CA MET A 24 15.77 7.73 -26.36
C MET A 24 15.40 8.90 -27.29
N GLN A 25 14.50 8.67 -28.26
CA GLN A 25 14.11 9.65 -29.30
C GLN A 25 12.73 10.29 -29.06
N GLY A 26 12.16 10.11 -27.88
CA GLY A 26 10.81 10.57 -27.57
C GLY A 26 9.71 9.64 -28.09
N THR A 27 8.52 9.72 -27.48
CA THR A 27 7.34 8.94 -27.87
C THR A 27 6.57 9.61 -29.01
N ASP A 28 5.82 8.84 -29.77
CA ASP A 28 4.98 9.35 -30.86
C ASP A 28 3.57 9.66 -30.36
N LEU A 29 3.35 10.90 -29.92
CA LEU A 29 2.09 11.31 -29.29
C LEU A 29 0.91 11.31 -30.28
N ASP A 30 1.14 11.55 -31.56
CA ASP A 30 0.08 11.56 -32.56
C ASP A 30 -0.40 10.15 -32.86
N LEU A 31 0.54 9.20 -32.96
CA LEU A 31 0.19 7.78 -33.06
C LEU A 31 -0.48 7.27 -31.77
N ALA A 32 -0.01 7.70 -30.59
CA ALA A 32 -0.64 7.36 -29.32
C ALA A 32 -2.10 7.82 -29.25
N ARG A 33 -2.41 9.05 -29.69
CA ARG A 33 -3.78 9.55 -29.79
C ARG A 33 -4.65 8.68 -30.69
N ALA A 34 -4.15 8.34 -31.88
CA ALA A 34 -4.89 7.48 -32.81
C ALA A 34 -5.14 6.07 -32.25
N VAL A 35 -4.20 5.56 -31.44
CA VAL A 35 -4.33 4.29 -30.72
C VAL A 35 -5.43 4.37 -29.66
N VAL A 36 -5.43 5.40 -28.81
CA VAL A 36 -6.46 5.58 -27.77
C VAL A 36 -7.84 5.71 -28.41
N GLU A 37 -7.97 6.54 -29.44
CA GLU A 37 -9.25 6.71 -30.16
C GLU A 37 -9.74 5.38 -30.75
N ALA A 38 -8.84 4.57 -31.29
CA ALA A 38 -9.18 3.26 -31.83
C ALA A 38 -9.53 2.22 -30.74
N ALA A 39 -9.01 2.36 -29.52
CA ALA A 39 -9.23 1.44 -28.41
C ALA A 39 -10.60 1.63 -27.73
N GLY A 40 -11.20 2.82 -27.82
CA GLY A 40 -12.47 3.13 -27.17
C GLY A 40 -12.32 3.07 -25.64
N ASP A 41 -13.14 2.27 -24.97
CA ASP A 41 -13.13 2.13 -23.51
C ASP A 41 -11.99 1.22 -22.99
N ALA A 42 -11.28 0.53 -23.88
CA ALA A 42 -10.18 -0.36 -23.47
C ALA A 42 -8.97 0.47 -23.02
N ARG A 43 -8.36 0.09 -21.89
CA ARG A 43 -7.15 0.77 -21.39
C ARG A 43 -6.01 0.67 -22.39
N VAL A 44 -5.23 1.73 -22.53
CA VAL A 44 -4.06 1.74 -23.43
C VAL A 44 -2.82 2.06 -22.62
N THR A 45 -1.79 1.23 -22.76
CA THR A 45 -0.45 1.51 -22.26
C THR A 45 0.49 1.70 -23.46
N ILE A 46 1.16 2.84 -23.51
CA ILE A 46 2.15 3.17 -24.55
C ILE A 46 3.56 2.90 -24.02
N ALA A 47 4.30 2.09 -24.76
CA ALA A 47 5.68 1.75 -24.49
C ALA A 47 6.59 2.17 -25.66
N GLY A 48 7.87 2.39 -25.35
CA GLY A 48 8.90 2.71 -26.32
C GLY A 48 9.04 4.21 -26.58
N GLY A 49 10.23 4.73 -26.32
CA GLY A 49 10.57 6.13 -26.64
C GLY A 49 10.24 7.16 -25.56
N VAL A 50 9.48 6.84 -24.50
CA VAL A 50 9.21 7.81 -23.41
C VAL A 50 10.49 8.16 -22.66
N THR A 51 10.83 9.45 -22.69
CA THR A 51 12.09 10.02 -22.19
C THR A 51 11.92 11.16 -21.19
N THR A 52 10.78 11.85 -21.19
CA THR A 52 10.55 13.03 -20.33
C THR A 52 9.25 12.91 -19.53
N ALA A 53 9.16 13.68 -18.45
CA ALA A 53 7.92 13.82 -17.69
C ALA A 53 6.78 14.45 -18.52
N ASP A 54 7.10 15.42 -19.39
CA ASP A 54 6.10 16.04 -20.27
C ASP A 54 5.45 15.02 -21.20
N GLU A 55 6.20 14.04 -21.70
CA GLU A 55 5.65 12.95 -22.51
C GLU A 55 4.72 12.04 -21.70
N ILE A 56 5.05 11.76 -20.44
CA ILE A 56 4.19 10.99 -19.53
C ILE A 56 2.89 11.76 -19.28
N ALA A 57 2.98 13.05 -18.94
CA ALA A 57 1.83 13.90 -18.72
C ALA A 57 0.95 14.03 -19.97
N ALA A 58 1.57 14.12 -21.16
CA ALA A 58 0.85 14.18 -22.42
C ALA A 58 0.13 12.87 -22.77
N LEU A 59 0.71 11.71 -22.41
CA LEU A 59 0.06 10.41 -22.55
C LEU A 59 -1.13 10.26 -21.58
N ASP A 60 -0.95 10.66 -20.32
CA ASP A 60 -2.02 10.65 -19.32
C ASP A 60 -3.20 11.56 -19.73
N ALA A 61 -2.90 12.76 -20.22
CA ALA A 61 -3.90 13.72 -20.70
C ALA A 61 -4.75 13.22 -21.88
N ILE A 62 -4.26 12.24 -22.64
CA ILE A 62 -5.02 11.59 -23.72
C ILE A 62 -5.64 10.26 -23.28
N GLY A 63 -5.55 9.87 -22.00
CA GLY A 63 -6.13 8.65 -21.44
C GLY A 63 -5.27 7.39 -21.62
N ALA A 64 -3.96 7.54 -21.82
CA ALA A 64 -3.03 6.43 -21.95
C ALA A 64 -2.05 6.35 -20.77
N ASP A 65 -1.80 5.13 -20.29
CA ASP A 65 -0.72 4.84 -19.36
C ASP A 65 0.64 4.90 -20.07
N ALA A 66 1.68 5.40 -19.41
CA ALA A 66 3.03 5.41 -19.93
C ALA A 66 3.87 4.27 -19.33
N GLN A 67 4.49 3.45 -20.19
CA GLN A 67 5.52 2.49 -19.78
C GLN A 67 6.91 3.07 -20.00
N VAL A 68 7.55 3.46 -18.90
CA VAL A 68 8.89 4.08 -18.90
C VAL A 68 9.94 3.05 -18.50
N GLY A 69 10.98 2.90 -19.32
CA GLY A 69 12.08 1.96 -19.07
C GLY A 69 13.45 2.63 -19.12
N MET A 70 14.03 2.72 -20.32
CA MET A 70 15.42 3.18 -20.50
C MET A 70 15.72 4.55 -19.89
N ALA A 71 14.77 5.49 -19.89
CA ALA A 71 14.96 6.81 -19.30
C ALA A 71 15.17 6.76 -17.77
N LEU A 72 14.51 5.84 -17.07
CA LEU A 72 14.73 5.61 -15.64
C LEU A 72 16.08 4.93 -15.41
N TYR A 73 16.41 3.88 -16.18
CA TYR A 73 17.65 3.12 -16.00
C TYR A 73 18.92 3.93 -16.31
N SER A 74 18.85 4.83 -17.30
CA SER A 74 19.97 5.71 -17.66
C SER A 74 20.11 6.93 -16.77
N GLY A 75 19.13 7.18 -15.89
CA GLY A 75 19.05 8.38 -15.05
C GLY A 75 18.66 9.65 -15.82
N ALA A 76 18.19 9.52 -17.06
CA ALA A 76 17.71 10.66 -17.85
C ALA A 76 16.38 11.23 -17.32
N LEU A 77 15.60 10.41 -16.60
CA LEU A 77 14.37 10.81 -15.92
C LEU A 77 14.37 10.24 -14.50
N GLY A 78 14.10 11.07 -13.50
CA GLY A 78 13.99 10.61 -12.11
C GLY A 78 12.69 9.85 -11.84
N LEU A 79 12.71 8.83 -10.98
CA LEU A 79 11.50 8.06 -10.65
C LEU A 79 10.40 8.94 -10.03
N GLY A 80 10.76 9.85 -9.13
CA GLY A 80 9.80 10.76 -8.52
C GLY A 80 9.22 11.78 -9.50
N GLU A 81 10.04 12.23 -10.46
CA GLU A 81 9.60 13.11 -11.55
C GLU A 81 8.63 12.37 -12.49
N ALA A 82 8.97 11.15 -12.88
CA ALA A 82 8.09 10.30 -13.70
C ALA A 82 6.75 10.00 -13.01
N PHE A 83 6.77 9.71 -11.71
CA PHE A 83 5.55 9.48 -10.94
C PHE A 83 4.71 10.75 -10.76
N ALA A 84 5.36 11.90 -10.60
CA ALA A 84 4.68 13.19 -10.42
C ALA A 84 4.09 13.76 -11.71
N ALA A 85 4.59 13.33 -12.87
CA ALA A 85 4.21 13.85 -14.18
C ALA A 85 2.68 13.92 -14.46
N PRO A 86 1.88 12.88 -14.20
CA PRO A 86 0.43 12.93 -14.42
C PRO A 86 -0.34 13.68 -13.32
N LEU A 87 0.31 14.06 -12.21
CA LEU A 87 -0.38 14.63 -11.07
C LEU A 87 -0.70 16.12 -11.29
N VAL A 88 -1.98 16.44 -11.34
CA VAL A 88 -2.47 17.82 -11.42
C VAL A 88 -2.99 18.26 -10.05
N SER A 89 -2.70 19.50 -9.66
CA SER A 89 -3.31 20.14 -8.48
C SER A 89 -4.29 21.20 -8.94
N ASP A 90 -5.48 21.24 -8.32
CA ASP A 90 -6.46 22.32 -8.49
C ASP A 90 -6.14 23.56 -7.64
N ARG A 91 -5.08 23.49 -6.82
CA ARG A 91 -4.71 24.54 -5.90
C ARG A 91 -3.81 25.59 -6.56
N PRO A 92 -3.94 26.87 -6.20
CA PRO A 92 -3.05 27.93 -6.69
C PRO A 92 -1.58 27.74 -6.31
N ASP A 93 -1.31 27.02 -5.22
CA ASP A 93 0.05 26.73 -4.75
C ASP A 93 0.66 25.48 -5.40
N GLY A 94 -0.09 24.76 -6.24
CA GLY A 94 0.37 23.57 -6.94
C GLY A 94 0.66 22.36 -6.03
N LEU A 95 0.21 22.39 -4.77
CA LEU A 95 0.47 21.31 -3.81
C LEU A 95 -0.59 20.23 -3.91
N TRP A 96 -0.21 18.97 -3.70
CA TRP A 96 -1.14 17.86 -3.58
C TRP A 96 -1.43 17.56 -2.10
N PRO A 97 -2.70 17.33 -1.73
CA PRO A 97 -3.02 16.80 -0.42
C PRO A 97 -2.48 15.36 -0.31
N THR A 98 -1.71 15.10 0.74
CA THR A 98 -1.12 13.78 1.00
C THR A 98 -1.62 13.21 2.30
N VAL A 99 -2.45 12.16 2.23
CA VAL A 99 -2.87 11.40 3.41
C VAL A 99 -1.73 10.47 3.80
N VAL A 100 -1.23 10.64 5.01
CA VAL A 100 -0.19 9.80 5.57
C VAL A 100 -0.88 8.69 6.34
N VAL A 101 -0.58 7.43 5.98
CA VAL A 101 -1.14 6.26 6.66
C VAL A 101 -0.01 5.36 7.16
N ASP A 102 -0.26 4.58 8.21
CA ASP A 102 0.68 3.53 8.62
C ASP A 102 0.65 2.33 7.65
N GLU A 103 1.59 1.40 7.78
CA GLU A 103 1.32 0.02 7.40
C GLU A 103 -0.02 -0.40 8.06
N HIS A 104 -0.91 -1.23 7.55
CA HIS A 104 -2.34 -1.31 7.98
C HIS A 104 -3.30 -0.19 7.52
N GLY A 105 -2.84 0.98 7.10
CA GLY A 105 -3.72 1.99 6.46
C GLY A 105 -4.54 2.86 7.43
N THR A 106 -4.10 2.98 8.69
CA THR A 106 -4.62 3.96 9.65
C THR A 106 -4.07 5.33 9.32
N ALA A 107 -4.94 6.33 9.18
CA ALA A 107 -4.52 7.70 8.92
C ALA A 107 -3.72 8.27 10.10
N LEU A 108 -2.45 8.61 9.84
CA LEU A 108 -1.53 9.28 10.75
C LEU A 108 -1.69 10.81 10.69
N GLY A 109 -2.13 11.34 9.56
CA GLY A 109 -2.39 12.76 9.38
C GLY A 109 -2.47 13.17 7.92
N LEU A 110 -2.74 14.46 7.70
CA LEU A 110 -2.75 15.08 6.38
C LEU A 110 -1.53 16.01 6.24
N ALA A 111 -0.82 15.89 5.13
CA ALA A 111 0.29 16.74 4.75
C ALA A 111 0.08 17.30 3.34
N TRP A 112 1.01 18.11 2.87
CA TRP A 112 1.04 18.62 1.50
C TRP A 112 2.32 18.14 0.82
N SER A 113 2.25 17.78 -0.45
CA SER A 113 3.39 17.38 -1.26
C SER A 113 3.48 18.22 -2.53
N SER A 114 4.69 18.61 -2.89
CA SER A 114 5.08 19.15 -4.19
C SER A 114 5.87 18.10 -4.99
N ALA A 115 6.06 18.32 -6.29
CA ALA A 115 6.92 17.46 -7.13
C ALA A 115 8.30 17.24 -6.49
N ARG A 116 8.94 18.33 -6.02
CA ARG A 116 10.25 18.24 -5.34
C ARG A 116 10.21 17.43 -4.05
N SER A 117 9.15 17.56 -3.24
CA SER A 117 9.03 16.82 -1.99
C SER A 117 8.81 15.33 -2.23
N LEU A 118 8.08 14.98 -3.29
CA LEU A 118 7.80 13.61 -3.66
C LEU A 118 9.05 12.94 -4.22
N THR A 119 9.81 13.63 -5.09
CA THR A 119 11.11 13.16 -5.57
C THR A 119 12.06 12.90 -4.42
N GLN A 120 12.23 13.85 -3.50
CA GLN A 120 13.10 13.65 -2.35
C GLN A 120 12.60 12.52 -1.43
N ALA A 121 11.29 12.37 -1.23
CA ALA A 121 10.72 11.29 -0.43
C ALA A 121 11.03 9.90 -1.01
N ILE A 122 10.92 9.76 -2.34
CA ILE A 122 11.20 8.51 -3.06
C ILE A 122 12.69 8.19 -3.02
N GLU A 123 13.56 9.18 -3.24
CA GLU A 123 15.01 8.99 -3.24
C GLU A 123 15.57 8.66 -1.85
N SER A 124 15.06 9.34 -0.81
CA SER A 124 15.52 9.15 0.57
C SER A 124 14.84 7.98 1.30
N GLY A 125 13.69 7.52 0.81
CA GLY A 125 12.83 6.58 1.52
C GLY A 125 12.23 7.17 2.80
N GLN A 126 12.07 8.50 2.89
CA GLN A 126 11.63 9.18 4.11
C GLN A 126 10.32 9.97 3.95
N GLY A 127 9.74 10.35 5.09
CA GLY A 127 8.65 11.33 5.22
C GLY A 127 9.02 12.74 4.84
N VAL A 128 9.10 13.05 3.53
CA VAL A 128 9.33 14.43 3.06
C VAL A 128 8.03 15.06 2.57
N TYR A 129 7.77 16.29 3.02
CA TYR A 129 6.55 17.05 2.71
C TYR A 129 6.87 18.51 2.38
N GLU A 130 5.90 19.21 1.83
CA GLU A 130 5.96 20.63 1.52
C GLU A 130 5.14 21.44 2.55
N SER A 131 5.82 22.19 3.42
CA SER A 131 5.17 23.10 4.35
C SER A 131 4.89 24.44 3.68
N ARG A 132 3.63 24.87 3.68
CA ARG A 132 3.22 26.22 3.23
C ARG A 132 3.92 27.38 3.96
N LYS A 133 4.53 27.12 5.14
CA LYS A 133 5.26 28.13 5.93
C LYS A 133 6.77 27.95 5.91
N ARG A 134 7.24 26.70 5.89
CA ARG A 134 8.67 26.36 6.07
C ARG A 134 9.35 25.87 4.80
N GLY A 135 8.59 25.67 3.72
CA GLY A 135 9.06 24.99 2.53
C GLY A 135 9.22 23.49 2.78
N LEU A 136 10.19 22.89 2.09
CA LEU A 136 10.50 21.47 2.16
C LEU A 136 10.85 21.03 3.60
N TRP A 137 10.22 19.97 4.07
CA TRP A 137 10.32 19.52 5.46
C TRP A 137 10.39 17.99 5.54
N VAL A 138 11.45 17.48 6.16
CA VAL A 138 11.59 16.06 6.47
C VAL A 138 11.06 15.77 7.88
N LYS A 139 10.06 14.89 7.95
CA LYS A 139 9.42 14.50 9.20
C LYS A 139 10.41 13.75 10.08
N GLY A 140 10.64 14.30 11.27
CA GLY A 140 11.49 13.69 12.28
C GLY A 140 12.81 14.42 12.50
N GLU A 141 13.24 15.30 11.59
CA GLU A 141 14.50 16.07 11.75
C GLU A 141 14.57 16.84 13.07
N THR A 142 13.44 17.40 13.53
CA THR A 142 13.39 18.16 14.79
C THR A 142 12.88 17.36 15.99
N SER A 143 12.25 16.19 15.76
CA SER A 143 11.46 15.49 16.79
C SER A 143 11.87 14.03 17.03
N ALA A 144 12.90 13.55 16.33
CA ALA A 144 13.33 12.14 16.26
C ALA A 144 12.25 11.13 15.82
N SER A 145 11.00 11.57 15.63
CA SER A 145 9.89 10.76 15.14
C SER A 145 9.91 10.69 13.61
N THR A 146 10.83 9.90 13.08
CA THR A 146 11.03 9.72 11.63
C THR A 146 9.98 8.78 11.02
N GLN A 147 9.79 8.89 9.71
CA GLN A 147 8.88 8.03 8.95
C GLN A 147 9.65 7.44 7.76
N GLU A 148 9.64 6.11 7.66
CA GLU A 148 10.11 5.37 6.49
C GLU A 148 8.98 5.30 5.45
N LEU A 149 9.27 5.66 4.20
CA LEU A 149 8.34 5.57 3.08
C LEU A 149 8.29 4.12 2.56
N LEU A 150 7.11 3.50 2.61
CA LEU A 150 6.90 2.16 2.06
C LEU A 150 6.26 2.18 0.67
N ARG A 151 5.31 3.08 0.46
CA ARG A 151 4.52 3.16 -0.77
C ARG A 151 3.94 4.56 -0.94
N VAL A 152 3.83 5.00 -2.20
CA VAL A 152 3.02 6.14 -2.60
C VAL A 152 1.99 5.65 -3.61
N ASP A 153 0.75 6.05 -3.42
CA ASP A 153 -0.34 5.82 -4.36
C ASP A 153 -0.95 7.17 -4.74
N ALA A 154 -1.27 7.32 -6.02
CA ALA A 154 -2.16 8.36 -6.51
C ALA A 154 -3.58 7.79 -6.56
N ASP A 155 -4.57 8.60 -6.15
CA ASP A 155 -5.97 8.23 -6.27
C ASP A 155 -6.44 8.27 -7.74
N CYS A 156 -7.63 7.72 -8.02
CA CYS A 156 -8.15 7.56 -9.38
C CYS A 156 -8.92 8.78 -9.92
N ASP A 157 -9.29 9.74 -9.07
CA ASP A 157 -10.08 10.92 -9.47
C ASP A 157 -9.19 12.17 -9.60
N PRO A 158 -9.21 12.90 -10.73
CA PRO A 158 -8.46 14.15 -10.87
C PRO A 158 -9.12 15.31 -10.10
N PRO A 159 -8.37 16.11 -9.31
CA PRO A 159 -6.96 15.95 -9.00
C PRO A 159 -6.74 14.82 -7.98
N PRO A 160 -5.84 13.85 -8.25
CA PRO A 160 -5.71 12.67 -7.41
C PRO A 160 -5.08 13.04 -6.05
N PRO A 161 -5.77 12.87 -4.92
CA PRO A 161 -5.08 12.91 -3.64
C PRO A 161 -3.99 11.84 -3.59
N LEU A 162 -2.89 12.16 -2.91
CA LEU A 162 -1.82 11.21 -2.69
C LEU A 162 -2.07 10.47 -1.38
N SER A 163 -1.84 9.17 -1.36
CA SER A 163 -1.70 8.43 -0.11
C SER A 163 -0.26 7.94 0.00
N SER A 164 0.34 8.13 1.17
CA SER A 164 1.69 7.64 1.47
C SER A 164 1.63 6.70 2.66
N ARG A 165 2.02 5.44 2.42
CA ARG A 165 2.08 4.39 3.44
C ARG A 165 3.46 4.39 4.06
N ARG A 166 3.53 4.43 5.39
CA ARG A 166 4.79 4.66 6.10
C ARG A 166 4.91 3.79 7.34
N ARG A 167 6.14 3.44 7.70
CA ARG A 167 6.49 2.85 8.98
C ARG A 167 7.16 3.88 9.89
N PRO A 168 6.95 3.84 11.21
CA PRO A 168 7.77 4.59 12.15
C PRO A 168 9.24 4.16 12.05
N GLY A 169 10.17 5.11 11.95
CA GLY A 169 11.61 4.84 11.97
C GLY A 169 12.27 5.34 13.27
N GLY A 170 13.21 4.54 13.82
CA GLY A 170 14.05 4.89 14.97
C GLY A 170 13.82 4.03 16.24
N SER A 171 14.85 3.93 17.10
CA SER A 171 14.72 3.34 18.44
C SER A 171 13.74 4.16 19.29
N SER A 172 12.75 3.48 19.85
CA SER A 172 11.58 4.01 20.55
C SER A 172 11.81 5.28 21.38
N PRO A 173 11.12 6.41 21.07
CA PRO A 173 10.68 7.37 22.07
C PRO A 173 9.33 6.92 22.69
N PRO A 174 8.85 7.55 23.78
CA PRO A 174 7.60 7.16 24.43
C PRO A 174 6.43 7.16 23.44
N PRO A 175 5.37 6.35 23.67
CA PRO A 175 4.27 6.20 22.73
C PRO A 175 3.72 7.58 22.37
N ALA A 176 3.88 7.95 21.11
CA ALA A 176 3.28 9.15 20.57
C ALA A 176 1.76 9.05 20.81
N PRO A 177 1.07 10.15 21.16
CA PRO A 177 -0.38 10.13 21.24
C PRO A 177 -0.94 9.62 19.90
N PRO A 178 -2.04 8.84 19.92
CA PRO A 178 -2.64 8.34 18.70
C PRO A 178 -2.88 9.50 17.73
N PRO A 179 -2.62 9.30 16.43
CA PRO A 179 -2.76 10.36 15.45
C PRO A 179 -4.16 10.96 15.51
N CYS A 180 -4.22 12.28 15.38
CA CYS A 180 -5.44 13.07 15.39
C CYS A 180 -6.30 12.71 14.17
N GLY A 181 -7.16 11.70 14.28
CA GLY A 181 -8.13 11.37 13.24
C GLY A 181 -8.62 9.94 13.16
N GLY A 182 -7.99 8.96 13.82
CA GLY A 182 -8.49 7.60 13.80
C GLY A 182 -7.69 6.69 14.73
N GLY A 183 -8.33 6.19 15.79
CA GLY A 183 -7.75 5.09 16.54
C GLY A 183 -7.53 3.91 15.61
N ALA A 184 -6.37 3.25 15.70
CA ALA A 184 -6.12 2.02 14.96
C ALA A 184 -7.31 1.05 15.15
N ARG A 185 -7.76 0.43 14.05
CA ARG A 185 -8.80 -0.61 14.09
C ARG A 185 -8.39 -1.74 15.05
N CYS A 186 -9.38 -2.47 15.56
CA CYS A 186 -9.18 -3.44 16.65
C CYS A 186 -8.02 -4.45 16.39
N PRO A 187 -7.89 -5.10 15.20
CA PRO A 187 -6.88 -6.14 15.03
C PRO A 187 -5.41 -5.65 15.02
N PRO A 188 -5.02 -4.58 14.29
CA PRO A 188 -3.66 -4.04 14.39
C PRO A 188 -3.30 -3.56 15.80
N ARG A 189 -4.24 -2.86 16.47
CA ARG A 189 -4.03 -2.39 17.85
C ARG A 189 -3.85 -3.55 18.81
N LEU A 190 -4.67 -4.59 18.68
CA LEU A 190 -4.57 -5.80 19.48
C LEU A 190 -3.24 -6.51 19.24
N SER A 191 -2.84 -6.70 17.98
CA SER A 191 -1.58 -7.35 17.63
C SER A 191 -0.36 -6.63 18.24
N ARG A 192 -0.29 -5.29 18.10
CA ARG A 192 0.78 -4.49 18.71
C ARG A 192 0.80 -4.64 20.24
N ARG A 193 -0.36 -4.54 20.89
CA ARG A 193 -0.49 -4.74 22.35
C ARG A 193 -0.05 -6.14 22.80
N LEU A 194 -0.37 -7.18 22.04
CA LEU A 194 0.03 -8.55 22.35
C LEU A 194 1.55 -8.71 22.22
N ALA A 195 2.16 -8.14 21.19
CA ALA A 195 3.62 -8.11 21.03
C ALA A 195 4.30 -7.37 22.20
N ASP A 196 3.74 -6.22 22.62
CA ASP A 196 4.24 -5.47 23.78
C ASP A 196 4.17 -6.30 25.07
N ILE A 197 3.06 -7.02 25.31
CA ILE A 197 2.90 -7.89 26.48
C ILE A 197 3.91 -9.05 26.46
N VAL A 198 4.20 -9.62 25.28
CA VAL A 198 5.20 -10.68 25.14
C VAL A 198 6.61 -10.15 25.39
N ALA A 199 6.93 -8.95 24.89
CA ALA A 199 8.24 -8.32 25.07
C ALA A 199 8.47 -7.81 26.50
N SER A 200 7.42 -7.28 27.14
CA SER A 200 7.46 -6.75 28.50
C SER A 200 6.24 -7.24 29.30
N PRO A 201 6.32 -8.45 29.88
CA PRO A 201 5.20 -9.07 30.59
C PRO A 201 4.78 -8.28 31.84
N PRO A 202 3.56 -7.73 31.89
CA PRO A 202 3.05 -7.10 33.11
C PRO A 202 2.77 -8.17 34.17
N GLU A 203 3.08 -7.88 35.43
CA GLU A 203 2.74 -8.77 36.54
C GLU A 203 1.23 -9.04 36.58
N GLY A 204 0.85 -10.32 36.73
CA GLY A 204 -0.55 -10.74 36.79
C GLY A 204 -1.33 -10.70 35.46
N SER A 205 -0.68 -10.41 34.32
CA SER A 205 -1.33 -10.42 33.02
C SER A 205 -1.72 -11.84 32.59
N ASN A 206 -3.02 -12.10 32.44
CA ASN A 206 -3.54 -13.37 31.89
C ASN A 206 -2.98 -13.65 30.49
N THR A 207 -2.87 -12.61 29.66
CA THR A 207 -2.28 -12.69 28.32
C THR A 207 -0.81 -13.11 28.36
N ALA A 208 -0.03 -12.59 29.32
CA ALA A 208 1.37 -12.96 29.47
C ALA A 208 1.51 -14.44 29.86
N ARG A 209 0.68 -14.90 30.82
CA ARG A 209 0.61 -16.31 31.20
C ARG A 209 0.23 -17.20 30.01
N LEU A 210 -0.77 -16.78 29.25
CA LEU A 210 -1.26 -17.47 28.07
C LEU A 210 -0.20 -17.58 26.97
N ALA A 211 0.56 -16.49 26.71
CA ALA A 211 1.65 -16.50 25.73
C ALA A 211 2.85 -17.37 26.17
N ALA A 212 3.09 -17.47 27.48
CA ALA A 212 4.17 -18.26 28.06
C ALA A 212 3.87 -19.77 28.16
N ASP A 213 2.60 -20.18 28.08
CA ASP A 213 2.18 -21.57 28.16
C ASP A 213 1.57 -22.06 26.82
N PRO A 214 2.37 -22.74 25.97
CA PRO A 214 1.91 -23.26 24.70
C PRO A 214 0.78 -24.30 24.82
N GLY A 215 0.73 -25.05 25.93
CA GLY A 215 -0.29 -26.07 26.15
C GLY A 215 -1.66 -25.45 26.45
N LEU A 216 -1.68 -24.47 27.36
CA LEU A 216 -2.87 -23.69 27.68
C LEU A 216 -3.41 -22.96 26.44
N LEU A 217 -2.52 -22.30 25.69
CA LEU A 217 -2.89 -21.57 24.49
C LEU A 217 -3.44 -22.49 23.38
N ALA A 218 -2.83 -23.66 23.17
CA ALA A 218 -3.34 -24.65 22.21
C ALA A 218 -4.71 -25.21 22.62
N SER A 219 -4.93 -25.42 23.92
CA SER A 219 -6.23 -25.83 24.45
C SER A 219 -7.30 -24.78 24.16
N LYS A 220 -7.03 -23.51 24.51
CA LYS A 220 -7.96 -22.41 24.27
C LYS A 220 -8.25 -22.21 22.78
N LEU A 221 -7.23 -22.22 21.92
CA LEU A 221 -7.42 -22.18 20.47
C LEU A 221 -8.34 -23.28 19.93
N SER A 222 -8.27 -24.48 20.49
CA SER A 222 -9.09 -25.61 20.05
C SER A 222 -10.53 -25.52 20.55
N GLU A 223 -10.72 -24.95 21.75
CA GLU A 223 -12.01 -24.67 22.39
C GLU A 223 -12.80 -23.65 21.57
N GLU A 224 -12.23 -22.45 21.35
CA GLU A 224 -12.91 -21.36 20.62
C GLU A 224 -13.16 -21.72 19.15
N ALA A 225 -12.28 -22.53 18.54
CA ALA A 225 -12.51 -23.03 17.19
C ALA A 225 -13.70 -24.00 17.13
N ALA A 226 -13.94 -24.77 18.19
CA ALA A 226 -15.10 -25.65 18.30
C ALA A 226 -16.38 -24.86 18.60
N GLU A 227 -16.29 -23.84 19.45
CA GLU A 227 -17.41 -22.94 19.78
C GLU A 227 -17.83 -22.12 18.56
N LEU A 228 -16.89 -21.55 17.81
CA LEU A 228 -17.17 -20.89 16.52
C LEU A 228 -17.85 -21.82 15.52
N ALA A 229 -17.45 -23.10 15.48
CA ALA A 229 -18.07 -24.08 14.58
C ALA A 229 -19.48 -24.48 15.03
N ALA A 230 -19.82 -24.35 16.31
CA ALA A 230 -21.12 -24.67 16.88
C ALA A 230 -22.07 -23.46 16.97
N ALA A 231 -21.54 -22.24 16.94
CA ALA A 231 -22.28 -20.99 17.01
C ALA A 231 -23.36 -20.92 15.92
N SER A 232 -24.56 -20.47 16.31
CA SER A 232 -25.75 -20.55 15.45
C SER A 232 -26.35 -19.17 15.15
N THR A 233 -26.12 -18.19 16.01
CA THR A 233 -26.57 -16.80 15.81
C THR A 233 -25.44 -15.91 15.28
N PRO A 234 -25.74 -14.85 14.52
CA PRO A 234 -24.72 -13.89 14.07
C PRO A 234 -23.89 -13.29 15.22
N GLU A 235 -24.53 -13.01 16.36
CA GLU A 235 -23.90 -12.47 17.55
C GLU A 235 -22.91 -13.46 18.17
N GLU A 236 -23.31 -14.73 18.32
CA GLU A 236 -22.41 -15.80 18.80
C GLU A 236 -21.25 -15.98 17.82
N VAL A 237 -21.52 -16.12 16.52
CA VAL A 237 -20.47 -16.29 15.50
C VAL A 237 -19.45 -15.14 15.56
N ALA A 238 -19.92 -13.90 15.75
CA ALA A 238 -19.02 -12.76 15.87
C ALA A 238 -18.18 -12.79 17.15
N ALA A 239 -18.76 -13.20 18.28
CA ALA A 239 -18.05 -13.32 19.56
C ALA A 239 -16.98 -14.42 19.50
N GLU A 240 -17.35 -15.64 19.10
CA GLU A 240 -16.43 -16.78 19.01
C GLU A 240 -15.33 -16.53 17.97
N ALA A 241 -15.65 -15.84 16.87
CA ALA A 241 -14.64 -15.45 15.89
C ALA A 241 -13.65 -14.43 16.46
N ALA A 242 -14.11 -13.49 17.28
CA ALA A 242 -13.24 -12.51 17.92
C ALA A 242 -12.29 -13.17 18.92
N ASP A 243 -12.78 -14.12 19.72
CA ASP A 243 -11.96 -14.86 20.68
C ASP A 243 -10.94 -15.76 19.97
N LEU A 244 -11.35 -16.49 18.92
CA LEU A 244 -10.43 -17.25 18.09
C LEU A 244 -9.33 -16.36 17.48
N VAL A 245 -9.68 -15.16 16.97
CA VAL A 245 -8.70 -14.19 16.47
C VAL A 245 -7.76 -13.73 17.57
N TYR A 246 -8.26 -13.46 18.79
CA TYR A 246 -7.43 -13.07 19.93
C TYR A 246 -6.39 -14.14 20.28
N PHE A 247 -6.78 -15.41 20.40
CA PHE A 247 -5.85 -16.49 20.71
C PHE A 247 -4.89 -16.76 19.55
N ALA A 248 -5.34 -16.64 18.29
CA ALA A 248 -4.49 -16.80 17.12
C ALA A 248 -3.40 -15.72 17.06
N LEU A 249 -3.76 -14.46 17.32
CA LEU A 249 -2.80 -13.37 17.40
C LEU A 249 -1.86 -13.51 18.61
N THR A 250 -2.35 -14.01 19.74
CA THR A 250 -1.50 -14.30 20.91
C THR A 250 -0.46 -15.36 20.57
N ARG A 251 -0.85 -16.42 19.85
CA ARG A 251 0.06 -17.46 19.37
C ARG A 251 1.07 -16.96 18.36
N ALA A 252 0.65 -16.04 17.47
CA ALA A 252 1.54 -15.40 16.51
C ALA A 252 2.59 -14.55 17.25
N ALA A 253 2.16 -13.67 18.16
CA ALA A 253 3.03 -12.82 18.96
C ALA A 253 4.04 -13.64 19.79
N ALA A 254 3.60 -14.73 20.43
CA ALA A 254 4.47 -15.63 21.19
C ALA A 254 5.56 -16.31 20.33
N ALA A 255 5.35 -16.44 19.01
CA ALA A 255 6.33 -16.93 18.06
C ALA A 255 7.11 -15.81 17.33
N GLY A 256 6.94 -14.54 17.72
CA GLY A 256 7.56 -13.41 17.03
C GLY A 256 6.98 -13.15 15.64
N VAL A 257 5.76 -13.61 15.37
CA VAL A 257 5.04 -13.39 14.11
C VAL A 257 4.08 -12.23 14.28
N GLY A 258 4.22 -11.19 13.45
CA GLY A 258 3.34 -10.03 13.44
C GLY A 258 2.08 -10.23 12.61
N LEU A 259 1.08 -9.35 12.78
CA LEU A 259 -0.12 -9.34 11.93
C LEU A 259 0.25 -9.15 10.44
N GLU A 260 1.32 -8.40 10.15
CA GLU A 260 1.82 -8.13 8.81
C GLU A 260 2.33 -9.40 8.11
N ASP A 261 2.85 -10.37 8.87
CA ASP A 261 3.28 -11.65 8.33
C ASP A 261 2.07 -12.53 7.99
N VAL A 262 1.02 -12.48 8.81
CA VAL A 262 -0.25 -13.16 8.56
C VAL A 262 -0.93 -12.57 7.32
N GLU A 263 -1.04 -11.25 7.22
CA GLU A 263 -1.57 -10.53 6.04
C GLU A 263 -0.81 -10.92 4.77
N ARG A 264 0.52 -10.92 4.80
CA ARG A 264 1.36 -11.33 3.65
C ARG A 264 1.07 -12.76 3.19
N VAL A 265 0.79 -13.67 4.12
CA VAL A 265 0.41 -15.05 3.79
C VAL A 265 -0.99 -15.11 3.18
N LEU A 266 -1.94 -14.31 3.66
CA LEU A 266 -3.30 -14.22 3.11
C LEU A 266 -3.30 -13.64 1.69
N ASP A 267 -2.62 -12.51 1.48
CA ASP A 267 -2.47 -11.87 0.17
C ASP A 267 -1.88 -12.84 -0.86
N ARG A 268 -0.87 -13.61 -0.46
CA ARG A 268 -0.25 -14.62 -1.33
C ARG A 268 -1.22 -15.74 -1.70
N ARG A 269 -2.16 -16.09 -0.82
CA ARG A 269 -3.16 -17.14 -1.07
C ARG A 269 -4.27 -16.64 -1.98
N GLU A 270 -4.70 -15.39 -1.82
CA GLU A 270 -5.73 -14.79 -2.66
C GLU A 270 -5.29 -14.68 -4.13
N ARG A 271 -4.01 -14.37 -4.37
CA ARG A 271 -3.43 -14.28 -5.72
C ARG A 271 -3.24 -15.63 -6.42
N ARG A 272 -3.58 -16.77 -5.81
CA ARG A 272 -3.49 -18.09 -6.45
C ARG A 272 -4.76 -18.40 -7.25
N VAL A 273 -4.59 -18.65 -8.54
CA VAL A 273 -5.66 -19.11 -9.46
C VAL A 273 -6.18 -20.51 -9.06
N THR A 274 -5.31 -21.38 -8.55
CA THR A 274 -5.69 -22.70 -8.03
C THR A 274 -5.91 -22.66 -6.52
N ARG A 275 -7.17 -22.78 -6.10
CA ARG A 275 -7.57 -22.87 -4.69
C ARG A 275 -7.28 -24.29 -4.15
N ARG A 276 -6.97 -24.41 -2.86
CA ARG A 276 -6.89 -25.74 -2.22
C ARG A 276 -8.26 -26.41 -2.27
N PRO A 277 -8.35 -27.72 -2.56
CA PRO A 277 -9.58 -28.47 -2.37
C PRO A 277 -9.98 -28.36 -0.89
N MET A 278 -11.19 -27.89 -0.61
CA MET A 278 -11.75 -27.84 0.74
C MET A 278 -12.42 -29.18 1.05
N GLU A 279 -11.64 -30.25 0.99
CA GLU A 279 -12.11 -31.59 1.34
C GLU A 279 -11.96 -31.81 2.84
N ARG A 280 -12.95 -32.44 3.45
CA ARG A 280 -12.91 -32.83 4.86
C ARG A 280 -11.74 -33.79 5.05
N LYS A 281 -10.75 -33.39 5.85
CA LYS A 281 -9.72 -34.33 6.30
C LYS A 281 -10.34 -35.20 7.39
N ASP A 282 -10.58 -36.47 7.06
CA ASP A 282 -10.91 -37.44 8.09
C ASP A 282 -9.72 -37.58 9.04
N ARG A 283 -9.94 -37.25 10.31
CA ARG A 283 -8.94 -37.42 11.37
C ARG A 283 -8.86 -38.93 11.66
N THR A 284 -7.81 -39.60 11.18
CA THR A 284 -7.28 -40.82 11.81
C THR A 284 -6.54 -40.47 13.10
#